data_AF-A0A3C0VT35-F1
#
_entry.id   AF-A0A3C0VT35-F1
#
_cell.length_a   1.000
_cell.length_b   1.000
_cell.length_c   1.000
_cell.angle_alpha   90.00
_cell.angle_beta   90.00
_cell.angle_gamma   90.00
#
_symmetry.space_group_name_H-M   'P 1'
#
loop_
_entity.id
_entity.type
_entity.pdbx_description
1 polymer ?
#
loop_
_entity_poly.entity_id
_entity_poly.type
_entity_poly.pdbx_seq_one_letter_code
_entity_poly.pdbx_strand_id
1 'polypeptide(L)' 'MYNKRILDANGCFFDFSPVILSPKEYSKIIHEINSLYYAKHQGSLFCMHRSLDLHGRYCIYFFENHGYNNYNIYRKKYI' A
#
# COMPACT_ATOMS: atom_id res chain seq x y z
N MET A 1 12.84 5.76 -19.89
CA MET A 1 11.84 6.45 -19.04
C MET A 1 12.45 6.61 -17.66
N TYR A 2 12.60 7.82 -17.16
CA TYR A 2 13.13 8.06 -15.81
C TYR A 2 12.11 7.55 -14.77
N ASN A 3 12.46 6.53 -14.00
CA ASN A 3 11.72 6.18 -12.79
C ASN A 3 11.89 7.34 -11.80
N LYS A 4 10.86 8.20 -11.72
CA LYS A 4 10.78 9.24 -10.70
C LYS A 4 10.80 8.53 -9.34
N ARG A 5 11.91 8.62 -8.61
CA ARG A 5 12.03 8.04 -7.28
C ARG A 5 11.05 8.78 -6.36
N ILE A 6 10.14 8.04 -5.74
CA ILE A 6 9.14 8.59 -4.84
C ILE A 6 9.69 8.49 -3.41
N LEU A 7 9.51 9.58 -2.68
CA LEU A 7 9.93 9.71 -1.29
C LEU A 7 8.76 9.39 -0.37
N ASP A 8 9.06 8.79 0.77
CA ASP A 8 8.14 8.62 1.88
C ASP A 8 7.99 9.92 2.70
N ALA A 9 7.17 9.90 3.76
CA ALA A 9 6.99 11.05 4.63
C ALA A 9 8.25 11.49 5.41
N ASN A 10 9.27 10.63 5.49
CA ASN A 10 10.54 10.92 6.14
C ASN A 10 11.62 11.43 5.17
N GLY A 11 11.30 11.55 3.88
CA GLY A 11 12.27 11.91 2.85
C GLY A 11 13.20 10.75 2.45
N CYS A 12 12.87 9.53 2.84
CA CYS A 12 13.55 8.30 2.41
C CYS A 12 12.94 7.79 1.10
N PHE A 13 13.73 7.09 0.30
CA PHE A 13 13.21 6.46 -0.92
C PHE A 13 12.41 5.20 -0.59
N PHE A 14 11.30 5.02 -1.29
CA PHE A 14 10.66 3.70 -1.34
C PHE A 14 11.55 2.69 -2.06
N ASP A 15 11.59 1.46 -1.55
CA ASP A 15 12.38 0.36 -2.10
C ASP A 15 11.79 -0.15 -3.43
N PHE A 16 10.46 -0.08 -3.57
CA PHE A 16 9.72 -0.57 -4.72
C PHE A 16 9.01 0.54 -5.49
N SER A 17 8.86 0.34 -6.80
CA SER A 17 8.02 1.23 -7.61
C SER A 17 6.55 1.05 -7.26
N PRO A 18 5.79 2.13 -6.99
CA PRO A 18 4.37 2.01 -6.67
C PRO A 18 3.57 1.45 -7.83
N VAL A 19 2.52 0.73 -7.47
CA VAL A 19 1.42 0.42 -8.38
C VAL A 19 0.49 1.62 -8.47
N ILE A 20 0.14 1.98 -9.70
CA ILE A 20 -0.86 3.00 -9.98
C ILE A 20 -2.25 2.41 -9.71
N LEU A 21 -2.88 2.85 -8.62
CA LEU A 21 -4.28 2.56 -8.31
C LEU A 21 -5.15 3.76 -8.71
N SER A 22 -6.42 3.51 -9.01
CA SER A 22 -7.38 4.61 -9.14
C SER A 22 -7.51 5.35 -7.79
N PRO A 23 -7.79 6.67 -7.76
CA PRO A 23 -7.94 7.41 -6.50
C PRO A 23 -8.96 6.79 -5.54
N LYS A 24 -10.06 6.25 -6.08
CA LYS A 24 -11.11 5.57 -5.31
C LYS A 24 -10.61 4.27 -4.69
N GLU A 25 -9.88 3.46 -5.44
CA GLU A 25 -9.31 2.21 -4.94
C GLU A 25 -8.23 2.47 -3.90
N TYR A 26 -7.34 3.44 -4.16
CA TYR A 26 -6.32 3.85 -3.20
C TYR A 26 -6.95 4.28 -1.87
N SER A 27 -7.91 5.21 -1.90
CA SER A 27 -8.59 5.68 -0.69
C SER A 27 -9.23 4.54 0.12
N LYS A 28 -9.91 3.62 -0.55
CA LYS A 28 -10.48 2.42 0.09
C LYS A 28 -9.41 1.57 0.78
N ILE A 29 -8.33 1.24 0.08
CA ILE A 29 -7.30 0.35 0.61
C ILE A 29 -6.52 1.00 1.75
N ILE A 30 -6.21 2.29 1.65
CA ILE A 30 -5.55 3.04 2.72
C ILE A 30 -6.44 3.08 3.97
N HIS A 31 -7.75 3.31 3.81
CA HIS A 31 -8.69 3.27 4.92
C HIS A 31 -8.67 1.90 5.63
N GLU A 32 -8.77 0.81 4.88
CA GLU A 32 -8.74 -0.55 5.44
C GLU A 32 -7.42 -0.87 6.16
N ILE A 33 -6.27 -0.49 5.57
CA ILE A 33 -4.95 -0.66 6.20
C ILE A 33 -4.86 0.15 7.50
N ASN A 34 -5.30 1.41 7.48
CA ASN A 34 -5.30 2.28 8.66
C ASN A 34 -6.15 1.71 9.80
N SER A 35 -7.34 1.17 9.50
CA SER A 35 -8.20 0.52 10.50
C SER A 35 -7.53 -0.68 11.18
N LEU A 36 -6.55 -1.30 10.54
CA LEU A 36 -5.82 -2.47 11.05
C LEU A 36 -4.40 -2.15 11.53
N TYR A 37 -3.95 -0.90 11.41
CA TYR A 37 -2.54 -0.55 11.56
C TYR A 37 -1.95 -0.98 12.91
N TYR A 38 -2.52 -0.51 14.02
CA TYR A 38 -2.02 -0.80 15.36
C TYR A 38 -2.16 -2.28 15.74
N ALA A 39 -3.12 -2.99 15.14
CA ALA A 39 -3.37 -4.40 15.44
C ALA A 39 -2.50 -5.36 14.62
N LYS A 40 -2.09 -4.98 13.40
CA LYS A 40 -1.49 -5.92 12.43
C LYS A 40 -0.21 -5.44 11.74
N HIS A 41 -0.02 -4.14 11.61
CA HIS A 41 1.00 -3.59 10.70
C HIS A 41 2.09 -2.81 11.44
N GLN A 42 1.82 -2.32 12.65
CA GLN A 42 2.81 -1.56 13.43
C GLN A 42 4.13 -2.33 13.58
N GLY A 43 5.23 -1.66 13.25
CA GLY A 43 6.60 -2.20 13.35
C GLY A 43 7.02 -3.15 12.21
N SER A 44 6.10 -3.53 11.31
CA SER A 44 6.42 -4.37 10.15
C SER A 44 6.72 -3.51 8.94
N LEU A 45 7.89 -3.66 8.32
CA LEU A 45 8.34 -2.85 7.18
C LEU A 45 7.65 -3.22 5.86
N PHE A 46 7.35 -4.50 5.65
CA PHE A 46 6.66 -4.98 4.44
C PHE A 46 5.43 -5.77 4.85
N CYS A 47 4.28 -5.38 4.32
CA CYS A 47 2.99 -5.94 4.71
C CYS A 47 2.20 -6.40 3.49
N MET A 48 1.22 -7.27 3.74
CA MET A 48 0.17 -7.59 2.79
C MET A 48 -1.20 -7.35 3.39
N HIS A 49 -2.13 -6.87 2.57
CA HIS A 49 -3.52 -6.66 2.92
C HIS A 49 -4.43 -7.37 1.91
N ARG A 50 -5.28 -8.28 2.40
CA ARG A 50 -6.26 -9.00 1.56
C ARG A 50 -7.54 -8.20 1.52
N SER A 51 -8.05 -7.93 0.33
CA SER A 51 -9.30 -7.20 0.14
C SER A 51 -9.98 -7.55 -1.18
N LEU A 52 -11.19 -7.04 -1.37
CA LEU A 52 -11.87 -7.03 -2.65
C LEU A 52 -11.50 -5.75 -3.41
N ASP A 53 -11.20 -5.86 -4.70
CA ASP A 53 -11.08 -4.67 -5.54
C ASP A 53 -12.43 -3.99 -5.78
N LEU A 54 -12.43 -2.86 -6.50
CA LEU A 54 -13.67 -2.11 -6.79
C LEU A 54 -14.69 -2.90 -7.63
N HIS A 55 -14.31 -4.05 -8.20
CA HIS A 55 -15.17 -4.94 -8.97
C HIS A 55 -15.55 -6.22 -8.19
N GLY A 56 -15.21 -6.30 -6.89
CA GLY A 56 -15.54 -7.45 -6.06
C GLY A 56 -14.63 -8.66 -6.29
N ARG A 57 -13.42 -8.49 -6.86
CA ARG A 57 -12.46 -9.59 -7.03
C ARG A 57 -11.49 -9.66 -5.86
N TYR A 58 -11.24 -10.87 -5.37
CA TYR A 58 -10.25 -11.09 -4.32
C TYR A 58 -8.84 -10.78 -4.81
N CYS A 59 -8.13 -9.96 -4.04
CA CYS A 59 -6.75 -9.63 -4.32
C CYS A 59 -5.96 -9.34 -3.04
N ILE A 60 -4.64 -9.37 -3.18
CA ILE A 60 -3.66 -9.04 -2.14
C ILE A 60 -2.92 -7.78 -2.59
N TYR A 61 -2.91 -6.77 -1.73
CA TYR A 61 -2.11 -5.56 -1.87
C TYR A 61 -0.85 -5.71 -1.03
N PHE A 62 0.32 -5.63 -1.64
CA PHE A 62 1.60 -5.61 -0.94
C PHE A 62 2.07 -4.17 -0.85
N PHE A 63 2.56 -3.78 0.33
CA PHE A 63 2.98 -2.42 0.58
C PHE A 63 4.19 -2.34 1.51
N GLU A 64 5.02 -1.33 1.27
CA GLU A 64 5.99 -0.87 2.25
C GLU A 64 5.26 -0.03 3.28
N ASN A 65 5.56 -0.27 4.55
CA ASN A 65 4.99 0.43 5.67
C ASN A 65 6.05 1.32 6.33
N HIS A 66 5.86 2.61 6.16
CA HIS A 66 6.74 3.65 6.68
C HIS A 66 6.05 4.46 7.78
N GLY A 67 5.05 3.87 8.44
CA GLY A 67 4.28 4.46 9.52
C GLY A 67 2.79 4.63 9.18
N TYR A 68 2.01 5.01 10.19
CA TYR A 68 0.56 5.21 10.03
C TYR A 68 0.27 6.18 8.90
N ASN A 69 -0.56 5.75 7.96
CA ASN A 69 -0.95 6.51 6.76
C ASN A 69 0.22 6.87 5.81
N ASN A 70 1.38 6.23 5.96
CA ASN A 70 2.55 6.39 5.09
C ASN A 70 2.94 5.03 4.50
N TYR A 71 2.33 4.71 3.36
CA TYR A 71 2.49 3.40 2.72
C TYR A 71 2.82 3.55 1.23
N ASN A 72 3.66 2.66 0.72
CA ASN A 72 3.88 2.50 -0.71
C ASN A 72 3.32 1.17 -1.19
N ILE A 73 2.15 1.21 -1.82
CA ILE A 73 1.56 0.01 -2.43
C ILE A 73 2.31 -0.28 -3.73
N TYR A 74 3.07 -1.36 -3.77
CA TYR A 74 3.94 -1.69 -4.90
C TYR A 74 3.49 -2.93 -5.69
N ARG A 75 2.49 -3.67 -5.20
CA ARG A 75 1.96 -4.82 -5.94
C ARG A 75 0.50 -5.09 -5.59
N LYS A 76 -0.29 -5.42 -6.60
CA LYS A 76 -1.62 -6.03 -6.48
C LYS A 76 -1.60 -7.41 -7.15
N LYS A 77 -2.04 -8.44 -6.45
CA LYS A 77 -2.11 -9.83 -6.97
C LYS A 77 -3.52 -10.38 -6.81
N TYR A 78 -4.14 -10.81 -7.90
CA TYR A 78 -5.42 -11.52 -7.85
C TYR A 78 -5.25 -12.94 -7.33
N ILE A 79 -6.28 -13.42 -6.62
CA ILE A 79 -6.39 -14.80 -6.10
C ILE A 79 -7.44 -15.53 -6.92
#